data_AF-A0A7W5FBB7-F1
#
_entry.id   AF-A0A7W5FBB7-F1
#
_cell.length_a   1.000
_cell.length_b   1.000
_cell.length_c   1.000
_cell.angle_alpha   90.00
_cell.angle_beta   90.00
_cell.angle_gamma   90.00
#
_symmetry.space_group_name_H-M   'P 1'
#
loop_
_entity.id
_entity.type
_entity.pdbx_description
1 polymer ?
#
loop_
_entity_poly.entity_id
_entity_poly.type
_entity_poly.pdbx_seq_one_letter_code
_entity_poly.pdbx_strand_id
1 'polypeptide(L)' 'MGQIAGRRHSAVPLTARTSARLQESTKAKADAIADTLGVSLWTYVDALIARDELDEAGKPIWWTGQPGKEEELFPMTG' A
#
# COMPACT_ATOMS: atom_id res chain seq x y z
N MET A 1 45.58 -1.00 -13.59
CA MET A 1 45.55 -2.09 -12.60
C MET A 1 44.95 -1.55 -11.31
N GLY A 2 43.81 -2.08 -10.87
CA GLY A 2 43.11 -1.62 -9.66
C GLY A 2 41.62 -1.92 -9.72
N GLN A 3 41.27 -3.21 -9.82
CA GLN A 3 39.88 -3.67 -9.80
C GLN A 3 39.36 -3.57 -8.37
N ILE A 4 38.38 -2.70 -8.12
CA ILE A 4 37.63 -2.70 -6.86
C ILE A 4 36.31 -3.40 -7.15
N ALA A 5 36.31 -4.72 -6.90
CA ALA A 5 35.12 -5.54 -6.86
C ALA A 5 34.26 -5.12 -5.66
N GLY A 6 33.42 -4.10 -5.85
CA GLY A 6 32.47 -3.62 -4.85
C GLY A 6 31.14 -4.37 -4.94
N ARG A 7 31.05 -5.49 -4.23
CA ARG A 7 29.85 -6.08 -3.61
C ARG A 7 28.51 -5.59 -4.20
N ARG A 8 27.89 -6.41 -5.08
CA ARG A 8 26.46 -6.26 -5.42
C ARG A 8 25.67 -6.36 -4.11
N HIS A 9 25.20 -5.21 -3.60
CA HIS A 9 24.15 -5.18 -2.59
C HIS A 9 22.91 -5.74 -3.30
N SER A 10 22.69 -7.05 -3.16
CA SER A 10 21.38 -7.62 -3.42
C SER A 10 20.50 -7.06 -2.32
N ALA A 11 19.92 -5.89 -2.56
CA ALA A 11 18.95 -5.28 -1.68
C ALA A 11 17.76 -6.24 -1.66
N VAL A 12 17.73 -7.12 -0.67
CA VAL A 12 16.56 -7.94 -0.41
C VAL A 12 15.42 -6.95 -0.15
N PRO A 13 14.33 -6.98 -0.92
CA PRO A 13 13.21 -6.08 -0.69
C PRO A 13 12.73 -6.27 0.74
N LEU A 14 12.80 -5.20 1.54
CA LEU A 14 12.31 -5.19 2.92
C LEU A 14 10.79 -5.28 2.87
N THR A 15 10.24 -6.47 3.12
CA THR A 15 8.80 -6.68 3.21
C THR A 15 8.31 -6.31 4.61
N ALA A 16 7.34 -5.40 4.70
CA ALA A 16 6.65 -5.08 5.95
C ALA A 16 5.30 -5.81 6.04
N ARG A 17 4.88 -6.18 7.26
CA ARG A 17 3.55 -6.77 7.50
C ARG A 17 2.53 -5.67 7.74
N THR A 18 1.47 -5.66 6.96
CA THR A 18 0.38 -4.68 7.07
C THR A 18 -0.92 -5.38 7.43
N SER A 19 -1.70 -4.77 8.33
CA SER A 19 -3.07 -5.17 8.64
C SER A 19 -3.99 -3.98 8.39
N ALA A 20 -5.05 -4.17 7.61
CA ALA A 20 -6.05 -3.13 7.34
C ALA A 20 -7.46 -3.66 7.58
N ARG A 21 -8.36 -2.77 8.01
CA ARG A 21 -9.80 -3.02 8.02
C ARG A 21 -10.38 -2.41 6.76
N LEU A 22 -11.10 -3.21 5.99
CA LEU A 22 -11.78 -2.79 4.78
C LEU A 22 -13.27 -3.08 4.96
N GLN A 23 -14.12 -2.23 4.38
CA GLN A 23 -15.52 -2.59 4.19
C GLN A 23 -15.60 -3.86 3.34
N GLU A 24 -16.57 -4.72 3.66
CA GLU A 24 -16.73 -6.03 3.01
C GLU A 24 -16.89 -5.90 1.48
N SER A 25 -17.69 -4.94 1.03
CA SER A 25 -17.91 -4.66 -0.40
C SER A 25 -16.61 -4.24 -1.13
N THR A 26 -15.81 -3.39 -0.50
CA THR A 26 -14.51 -2.96 -1.03
C THR A 26 -13.54 -4.13 -1.11
N LYS A 27 -13.50 -4.96 -0.06
CA LYS A 27 -12.66 -6.16 -0.05
C LYS A 27 -13.07 -7.14 -1.16
N ALA A 28 -14.36 -7.46 -1.27
CA ALA A 28 -14.86 -8.38 -2.28
C ALA A 28 -14.51 -7.91 -3.72
N LYS A 29 -14.64 -6.61 -3.99
CA LYS A 29 -14.24 -6.03 -5.27
C LYS A 29 -12.74 -6.18 -5.52
N ALA A 30 -11.91 -5.88 -4.53
CA ALA A 30 -10.46 -5.96 -4.67
C ALA A 30 -9.97 -7.40 -4.83
N ASP A 31 -10.58 -8.35 -4.10
CA ASP A 31 -10.31 -9.79 -4.25
C ASP A 31 -10.65 -10.28 -5.66
N ALA A 32 -11.84 -9.93 -6.20
CA ALA A 32 -12.23 -10.34 -7.55
C ALA A 32 -11.28 -9.81 -8.65
N ILE A 33 -10.77 -8.58 -8.49
CA ILE A 33 -9.77 -8.01 -9.39
C ILE A 33 -8.44 -8.77 -9.27
N ALA A 34 -7.99 -9.02 -8.04
CA ALA A 34 -6.74 -9.74 -7.78
C ALA A 34 -6.78 -11.16 -8.37
N ASP A 35 -7.91 -11.87 -8.20
CA ASP A 35 -8.15 -13.19 -8.79
C ASP A 35 -8.12 -13.15 -10.32
N THR A 36 -8.76 -12.16 -10.93
CA THR A 36 -8.75 -11.98 -12.40
C THR A 36 -7.33 -11.72 -12.93
N LEU A 37 -6.51 -11.01 -12.15
CA LEU A 37 -5.12 -10.71 -12.49
C LEU A 37 -4.15 -11.86 -12.12
N GLY A 38 -4.60 -12.89 -11.42
CA GLY A 38 -3.77 -13.99 -10.93
C GLY A 38 -2.73 -13.56 -9.88
N VAL A 39 -3.02 -12.52 -9.09
CA VAL A 39 -2.12 -11.98 -8.06
C VAL A 39 -2.79 -11.97 -6.69
N SER A 40 -2.02 -11.78 -5.63
CA SER A 40 -2.59 -11.60 -4.29
C SER A 40 -3.25 -10.22 -4.15
N LEU A 41 -4.23 -10.09 -3.24
CA LEU A 41 -4.83 -8.80 -2.89
C LEU A 41 -3.76 -7.74 -2.56
N TRP A 42 -2.76 -8.11 -1.76
CA TRP A 42 -1.69 -7.17 -1.37
C TRP A 42 -0.77 -6.82 -2.53
N THR A 43 -0.54 -7.73 -3.48
CA THR A 43 0.18 -7.41 -4.73
C THR A 43 -0.63 -6.41 -5.57
N TYR A 44 -1.95 -6.56 -5.63
CA TYR A 44 -2.81 -5.61 -6.31
C TYR A 44 -2.79 -4.23 -5.63
N VAL A 45 -2.85 -4.19 -4.29
CA VAL A 45 -2.76 -2.93 -3.52
C VAL A 45 -1.39 -2.27 -3.70
N ASP A 46 -0.29 -3.03 -3.64
CA ASP A 46 1.06 -2.53 -3.87
C ASP A 46 1.19 -1.93 -5.28
N ALA A 47 0.63 -2.60 -6.30
CA ALA A 47 0.59 -2.10 -7.66
C ALA A 47 -0.29 -0.85 -7.82
N LEU A 48 -1.36 -0.69 -7.04
CA LEU A 48 -2.16 0.54 -7.03
C LEU A 48 -1.35 1.71 -6.45
N ILE A 49 -0.71 1.50 -5.30
CA ILE A 49 0.11 2.54 -4.64
C ILE A 49 1.29 2.95 -5.53
N ALA A 50 1.95 1.99 -6.18
CA ALA A 50 3.06 2.27 -7.08
C ALA A 50 2.66 3.10 -8.32
N ARG A 51 1.36 3.15 -8.65
CA ARG A 51 0.82 3.94 -9.77
C ARG A 51 0.40 5.35 -9.37
N ASP A 52 0.32 5.65 -8.07
CA ASP A 52 -0.11 6.97 -7.63
C ASP A 52 0.94 8.02 -7.99
N GLU A 53 0.51 9.02 -8.75
CA GLU A 53 1.28 10.24 -8.93
C GLU A 53 1.13 11.10 -7.67
N LEU A 54 2.26 11.48 -7.07
CA LEU A 54 2.31 12.26 -5.84
C LEU A 54 2.64 13.73 -6.12
N ASP A 55 2.08 14.64 -5.32
CA ASP A 55 2.46 16.06 -5.28
C ASP A 55 3.81 16.27 -4.56
N GLU A 56 4.30 17.51 -4.51
CA GLU A 56 5.56 17.87 -3.82
C GLU A 56 5.54 17.55 -2.31
N ALA A 57 4.36 17.39 -1.71
CA ALA A 57 4.18 17.04 -0.30
C ALA A 57 4.03 15.51 -0.10
N GLY A 58 4.12 14.71 -1.16
CA GLY A 58 3.98 13.25 -1.11
C GLY A 58 2.53 12.75 -1.01
N LYS A 59 1.53 13.58 -1.33
CA LYS A 59 0.12 13.18 -1.37
C LYS A 59 -0.28 12.77 -2.78
N PRO A 60 -1.13 11.75 -2.97
CA PRO A 60 -1.64 11.43 -4.29
C PRO A 60 -2.38 12.62 -4.89
N ILE A 61 -2.10 12.96 -6.16
CA ILE A 61 -2.68 14.14 -6.84
C ILE A 61 -4.20 14.05 -6.92
N TRP A 62 -4.74 12.83 -7.01
CA TRP A 62 -6.18 12.59 -7.01
C TRP A 62 -6.84 12.82 -5.64
N TRP A 63 -6.05 12.94 -4.56
CA TRP A 63 -6.54 13.13 -3.20
C TRP A 63 -7.01 14.58 -2.98
N THR A 64 -8.31 14.82 -3.07
CA THR A 64 -8.93 16.14 -2.89
C THR A 64 -9.50 16.38 -1.49
N GLY A 65 -9.33 15.46 -0.55
CA GLY A 65 -10.00 15.47 0.76
C GLY A 65 -9.13 15.89 1.94
N GLN A 66 -9.75 16.49 2.97
CA GLN A 66 -9.24 16.34 4.33
C GLN A 66 -9.61 14.92 4.80
N PRO A 67 -8.73 14.18 5.50
CA PRO A 67 -9.14 12.93 6.12
C PRO A 67 -10.35 13.25 7.01
N GLY A 68 -11.51 12.70 6.66
CA GLY A 68 -12.65 12.71 7.57
C GLY A 68 -12.15 12.10 8.86
N LYS A 69 -12.29 12.83 9.99
CA LYS A 69 -11.90 12.37 11.32
C LYS A 69 -12.24 10.88 11.45
N GLU A 70 -11.23 10.01 11.41
CA GLU A 70 -11.39 8.60 11.73
C GLU A 70 -11.76 8.57 13.21
N GLU A 71 -13.08 8.59 13.47
CA GLU A 71 -13.76 8.24 14.71
C GLU A 71 -12.88 8.28 15.97
N GLU A 72 -12.65 9.49 16.49
CA GLU A 72 -12.71 9.70 17.94
C GLU A 72 -14.10 9.23 18.40
N LEU A 73 -14.31 7.93 18.63
CA LEU A 73 -15.45 7.34 19.37
C LEU A 73 -15.36 5.80 19.40
N PHE A 74 -14.24 5.25 19.87
CA PHE A 74 -14.33 4.02 20.67
C PHE A 74 -14.50 4.44 22.14
N PRO A 75 -15.71 4.50 22.72
CA PRO A 75 -15.79 4.38 24.16
C PRO A 75 -15.32 2.97 24.55
N MET A 76 -14.09 2.90 25.07
CA MET A 76 -13.66 1.82 25.96
C MET A 76 -14.47 1.93 27.26
N THR A 77 -15.68 1.38 27.33
CA THR A 77 -16.41 1.03 28.56
C THR A 77 -17.75 0.42 28.14
N GLY A 78 -18.22 -0.73 28.62
CA GLY A 78 -17.80 -1.70 29.63
C GLY A 78 -18.87 -2.80 29.65
#